data_AF-A0A2V9NGY0-F1
#
_entry.id   AF-A0A2V9NGY0-F1
#
_cell.length_a   1.000
_cell.length_b   1.000
_cell.length_c   1.000
_cell.angle_alpha   90.00
_cell.angle_beta   90.00
_cell.angle_gamma   90.00
#
_symmetry.space_group_name_H-M   'P 1'
#
loop_
_entity.id
_entity.type
_entity.pdbx_description
1 polymer ?
#
loop_
_entity_poly.entity_id
_entity_poly.type
_entity_poly.pdbx_seq_one_letter_code
_entity_poly.pdbx_strand_id
1 'polypeptide(L)'
;MNEYGDQTTYAMKGGISVGGFPEVKLQDMFSSSDGMQPAAMLAAASIGGSFGRIYDNPYSTPDITGLQLDFEVSNERRWAKLESARTDVNEARPGDEISVEVLLRPYRGDAVIEHVPVHIPTSASKGSTLHILVSDGEMLDRLRRGPATTQKLDLASTIGVLNKQHGNNRVYVSVLDEDPEAMVADKVMPALPLSVMNVMDGMHGPEDMTVLGQSSVSETATAPLDFVVSGAQLLPITIK
;
A
#
# COMPACT_ATOMS: atom_id res chain seq x y z
N MET A 1 -11.30 28.82 8.72
CA MET A 1 -10.19 28.13 8.02
C MET A 1 -9.08 28.02 9.04
N ASN A 2 -8.80 26.82 9.56
CA ASN A 2 -7.83 26.63 10.64
C ASN A 2 -6.41 26.60 10.05
N GLU A 3 -5.62 27.64 10.29
CA GLU A 3 -4.21 27.74 9.87
C GLU A 3 -3.30 26.63 10.45
N TYR A 4 -3.80 25.87 11.44
CA TYR A 4 -3.10 24.73 12.04
C TYR A 4 -3.32 23.39 11.32
N GLY A 5 -4.34 23.28 10.46
CA GLY A 5 -4.71 22.00 9.83
C GLY A 5 -3.64 21.40 8.92
N ASP A 6 -2.76 22.24 8.39
CA ASP A 6 -1.67 21.84 7.48
C ASP A 6 -0.46 21.26 8.21
N GLN A 7 -0.39 21.42 9.55
CA GLN A 7 0.69 20.91 10.38
C GLN A 7 0.24 19.90 11.43
N THR A 8 -0.97 19.33 11.30
CA THR A 8 -1.47 18.32 12.25
C THR A 8 -1.36 16.91 11.66
N THR A 9 -0.99 15.95 12.51
CA THR A 9 -1.13 14.52 12.23
C THR A 9 -2.10 13.88 13.21
N TYR A 10 -2.98 13.03 12.70
CA TYR A 10 -3.89 12.18 13.46
C TYR A 10 -3.41 10.73 13.35
N ALA A 11 -3.01 10.11 14.46
CA ALA A 11 -2.85 8.67 14.52
C ALA A 11 -4.15 8.05 15.06
N MET A 12 -4.78 7.21 14.27
CA MET A 12 -6.10 6.64 14.56
C MET A 12 -5.96 5.14 14.80
N LYS A 13 -6.68 4.65 15.82
CA LYS A 13 -6.92 3.24 16.07
C LYS A 13 -8.39 3.05 16.43
N GLY A 14 -8.97 1.91 16.08
CA GLY A 14 -10.34 1.61 16.43
C GLY A 14 -10.91 0.47 15.61
N GLY A 15 -12.24 0.43 15.56
CA GLY A 15 -12.92 -0.58 14.79
C GLY A 15 -14.42 -0.40 14.65
N ILE A 16 -14.98 -1.16 13.71
CA ILE A 16 -16.42 -1.26 13.46
C ILE A 16 -16.88 -2.64 13.94
N SER A 17 -17.81 -2.65 14.89
CA SER A 17 -18.44 -3.87 15.39
C SER A 17 -19.60 -4.28 14.48
N VAL A 18 -19.55 -5.50 13.95
CA VAL A 18 -20.58 -6.06 13.06
C VAL A 18 -21.05 -7.41 13.63
N GLY A 19 -22.36 -7.51 13.88
CA GLY A 19 -22.98 -8.70 14.47
C GLY A 19 -22.70 -9.96 13.65
N GLY A 20 -22.13 -10.97 14.31
CA GLY A 20 -21.79 -12.25 13.67
C GLY A 20 -20.48 -12.30 12.90
N PHE A 21 -19.69 -11.22 12.90
CA PHE A 21 -18.39 -11.13 12.21
C PHE A 21 -17.27 -10.65 13.15
N PRO A 22 -15.99 -10.90 12.78
CA PRO A 22 -14.86 -10.24 13.43
C PRO A 22 -14.96 -8.71 13.30
N GLU A 23 -14.47 -8.00 14.31
CA GLU A 23 -14.35 -6.54 14.27
C GLU A 23 -13.54 -6.10 13.05
N VAL A 24 -14.01 -5.06 12.37
CA VAL A 24 -13.25 -4.42 11.29
C VAL A 24 -12.27 -3.44 11.91
N LYS A 25 -10.98 -3.76 11.83
CA LYS A 25 -9.89 -2.97 12.40
C LYS A 25 -9.66 -1.74 11.55
N LEU A 26 -9.60 -0.59 12.21
CA LEU A 26 -9.23 0.69 11.61
C LEU A 26 -7.94 1.15 12.29
N GLN A 27 -6.87 1.31 11.52
CA GLN A 27 -5.60 1.80 12.06
C GLN A 27 -4.79 2.47 10.95
N ASP A 28 -4.63 3.79 11.04
CA ASP A 28 -3.84 4.58 10.09
C ASP A 28 -3.41 5.91 10.69
N MET A 29 -2.38 6.52 10.10
CA MET A 29 -1.97 7.89 10.37
C MET A 29 -2.43 8.83 9.24
N PHE A 30 -2.86 10.03 9.57
CA PHE A 30 -3.31 11.02 8.60
C PHE A 30 -2.54 12.30 8.83
N SER A 31 -1.74 12.69 7.84
CA SER A 31 -0.99 13.93 7.82
C SER A 31 -1.26 14.61 6.48
N SER A 32 -1.25 15.94 6.45
CA SER A 32 -1.27 16.65 5.18
C SER A 32 -0.01 16.26 4.38
N SER A 33 -0.17 15.94 3.09
CA SER A 33 0.92 15.88 2.11
C SER A 33 1.06 17.27 1.45
N ASP A 34 1.83 17.42 0.37
CA ASP A 34 2.09 18.74 -0.22
C ASP A 34 0.81 19.37 -0.80
N GLY A 35 0.08 20.12 0.04
CA GLY A 35 -1.02 21.01 -0.33
C GLY A 35 -2.35 20.35 -0.66
N MET A 36 -2.48 19.02 -0.54
CA MET A 36 -3.61 18.33 -1.18
C MET A 36 -4.88 18.22 -0.34
N GLN A 37 -4.89 17.94 0.96
CA GLN A 37 -6.08 18.01 1.82
C GLN A 37 -5.72 18.17 3.31
N PRO A 38 -6.59 18.76 4.16
CA PRO A 38 -6.41 18.75 5.61
C PRO A 38 -6.42 17.32 6.17
N ALA A 39 -5.56 17.03 7.15
CA ALA A 39 -5.42 15.69 7.71
C ALA A 39 -6.73 15.11 8.30
N ALA A 40 -7.57 15.96 8.89
CA ALA A 40 -8.88 15.54 9.40
C ALA A 40 -9.84 15.08 8.29
N MET A 41 -9.75 15.68 7.10
CA MET A 41 -10.56 15.30 5.94
C MET A 41 -10.12 13.94 5.39
N LEU A 42 -8.80 13.69 5.35
CA LEU A 42 -8.25 12.37 4.99
C LEU A 42 -8.72 11.28 5.96
N ALA A 43 -8.70 11.55 7.27
CA ALA A 43 -9.20 10.62 8.28
C ALA A 43 -10.70 10.30 8.07
N ALA A 44 -11.51 11.34 7.89
CA ALA A 44 -12.95 11.18 7.65
C ALA A 44 -13.23 10.38 6.36
N ALA A 45 -12.48 10.62 5.28
CA ALA A 45 -12.61 9.90 4.03
C ALA A 45 -12.24 8.41 4.17
N SER A 46 -11.16 8.09 4.88
CA SER A 46 -10.75 6.69 5.14
C SER A 46 -11.78 5.93 5.96
N ILE A 47 -12.27 6.54 7.05
CA ILE A 47 -13.31 5.94 7.92
C ILE A 47 -14.61 5.75 7.13
N GLY A 48 -15.06 6.80 6.41
CA GLY A 48 -16.27 6.76 5.60
C GLY A 48 -16.19 5.72 4.47
N GLY A 49 -15.04 5.58 3.82
CA GLY A 49 -14.81 4.57 2.80
C GLY A 49 -14.88 3.14 3.34
N SER A 50 -14.27 2.89 4.50
CA SER A 50 -14.31 1.58 5.16
C SER A 50 -15.72 1.24 5.64
N PHE A 51 -16.40 2.19 6.28
CA PHE A 51 -17.78 2.03 6.72
C PHE A 51 -18.73 1.79 5.53
N GLY A 52 -18.62 2.59 4.46
CA GLY A 52 -19.46 2.48 3.27
C GLY A 52 -19.34 1.11 2.59
N ARG A 53 -18.14 0.54 2.50
CA ARG A 53 -17.95 -0.82 1.94
C ARG A 53 -18.70 -1.90 2.72
N ILE A 54 -18.84 -1.73 4.03
CA ILE A 54 -19.60 -2.65 4.89
C ILE A 54 -21.09 -2.36 4.74
N TYR A 55 -21.48 -1.10 4.93
CA TYR A 55 -22.87 -0.63 4.94
C TYR A 55 -23.60 -0.91 3.63
N ASP A 56 -22.93 -0.66 2.50
CA ASP A 56 -23.47 -0.84 1.15
C ASP A 56 -23.24 -2.26 0.60
N ASN A 57 -22.98 -3.25 1.46
CA ASN A 57 -22.76 -4.62 0.99
C ASN A 57 -24.01 -5.14 0.27
N PRO A 58 -23.88 -5.65 -0.97
CA PRO A 58 -25.05 -5.99 -1.80
C PRO A 58 -25.65 -7.35 -1.47
N TYR A 59 -24.99 -8.19 -0.67
CA TYR A 59 -25.40 -9.57 -0.40
C TYR A 59 -26.02 -9.74 0.99
N SER A 60 -25.72 -8.85 1.93
CA SER A 60 -26.22 -8.93 3.30
C SER A 60 -26.34 -7.55 3.90
N THR A 61 -27.45 -7.29 4.59
CA THR A 61 -27.60 -6.09 5.41
C THR A 61 -26.73 -6.27 6.67
N PRO A 62 -25.68 -5.47 6.88
CA PRO A 62 -24.80 -5.62 8.05
C PRO A 62 -25.52 -5.17 9.33
N ASP A 63 -25.38 -5.95 10.41
CA ASP A 63 -25.80 -5.57 11.76
C ASP A 63 -24.67 -4.77 12.44
N ILE A 64 -24.56 -3.47 12.14
CA ILE A 64 -23.51 -2.62 12.73
C ILE A 64 -23.92 -2.22 14.15
N THR A 65 -23.20 -2.71 15.14
CA THR A 65 -23.54 -2.51 16.56
C THR A 65 -22.74 -1.40 17.22
N GLY A 66 -21.63 -0.95 16.62
CA GLY A 66 -20.81 0.13 17.16
C GLY A 66 -19.66 0.55 16.26
N LEU A 67 -19.18 1.78 16.49
CA LEU A 67 -17.96 2.36 15.93
C LEU A 67 -17.18 2.98 17.08
N GLN A 68 -15.97 2.49 17.34
CA GLN A 68 -15.06 3.07 18.32
C GLN A 68 -13.81 3.59 17.60
N LEU A 69 -13.43 4.84 17.88
CA LEU A 69 -12.27 5.50 17.29
C LEU A 69 -11.51 6.25 18.37
N ASP A 70 -10.23 5.95 18.47
CA ASP A 70 -9.27 6.60 19.35
C ASP A 70 -8.27 7.37 18.48
N PHE A 71 -8.14 8.68 18.73
CA PHE A 71 -7.24 9.56 18.00
C PHE A 71 -6.17 10.13 18.92
N GLU A 72 -4.92 9.94 18.52
CA GLU A 72 -3.78 10.70 19.03
C GLU A 72 -3.46 11.83 18.04
N VAL A 73 -3.44 13.07 18.54
CA VAL A 73 -3.26 14.27 17.71
C VAL A 73 -1.92 14.91 18.04
N SER A 74 -1.12 15.14 17.01
CA SER A 74 0.15 15.87 17.12
C SER A 74 0.14 17.10 16.23
N ASN A 75 0.67 18.22 16.73
CA ASN A 75 0.83 19.47 15.98
C ASN A 75 2.12 19.47 15.14
N GLU A 76 2.41 18.33 14.53
CA GLU A 76 3.53 18.14 13.62
C GLU A 76 3.03 17.46 12.35
N ARG A 77 3.52 17.91 11.19
CA ARG A 77 3.28 17.24 9.90
C ARG A 77 4.19 16.02 9.80
N ARG A 78 3.68 14.85 10.16
CA ARG A 78 4.41 13.58 10.18
C ARG A 78 4.14 12.79 8.92
N TRP A 79 4.80 13.23 7.86
CA TRP A 79 4.76 12.59 6.55
C TRP A 79 6.18 12.44 6.02
N ALA A 80 6.46 11.33 5.35
CA ALA A 80 7.73 11.06 4.71
C ALA A 80 7.55 10.53 3.29
N LYS A 81 8.34 11.07 2.37
CA LYS A 81 8.45 10.56 1.01
C LYS A 81 9.41 9.39 0.98
N LEU A 82 9.04 8.30 0.32
CA LEU A 82 10.00 7.31 -0.12
C LEU A 82 10.83 7.91 -1.26
N GLU A 83 12.05 8.36 -0.95
CA GLU A 83 12.91 9.13 -1.85
C GLU A 83 13.65 8.21 -2.83
N SER A 84 14.27 7.15 -2.32
CA SER A 84 14.96 6.14 -3.12
C SER A 84 15.02 4.81 -2.40
N ALA A 85 15.23 3.73 -3.15
CA ALA A 85 15.57 2.43 -2.60
C ALA A 85 16.70 1.80 -3.43
N ARG A 86 17.51 0.96 -2.80
CA ARG A 86 18.58 0.21 -3.46
C ARG A 86 18.83 -1.12 -2.78
N THR A 87 19.17 -2.13 -3.55
CA THR A 87 19.67 -3.40 -3.04
C THR A 87 21.18 -3.29 -2.75
N ASP A 88 21.67 -4.09 -1.81
CA ASP A 88 23.09 -4.28 -1.54
C ASP A 88 23.81 -5.05 -2.66
N VAL A 89 23.07 -5.85 -3.43
CA VAL A 89 23.54 -6.62 -4.58
C VAL A 89 22.68 -6.41 -5.82
N ASN A 90 23.26 -6.55 -7.01
CA ASN A 90 22.52 -6.53 -8.28
C ASN A 90 22.12 -7.94 -8.76
N GLU A 91 22.72 -8.97 -8.16
CA GLU A 91 22.56 -10.36 -8.55
C GLU A 91 22.45 -11.24 -7.30
N ALA A 92 21.48 -12.15 -7.26
CA ALA A 92 21.23 -13.05 -6.14
C ALA A 92 20.99 -14.48 -6.63
N ARG A 93 21.05 -15.46 -5.72
CA ARG A 93 20.66 -16.85 -5.99
C ARG A 93 19.29 -17.14 -5.38
N PRO A 94 18.57 -18.16 -5.89
CA PRO A 94 17.36 -18.64 -5.24
C PRO A 94 17.64 -19.02 -3.77
N GLY A 95 16.85 -18.48 -2.85
CA GLY A 95 17.02 -18.67 -1.40
C GLY A 95 18.00 -17.72 -0.71
N ASP A 96 18.67 -16.82 -1.43
CA ASP A 96 19.51 -15.80 -0.80
C ASP A 96 18.65 -14.81 0.01
N GLU A 97 19.24 -14.27 1.07
CA GLU A 97 18.72 -13.12 1.80
C GLU A 97 19.55 -11.90 1.43
N ILE A 98 18.88 -10.86 0.93
CA ILE A 98 19.50 -9.59 0.52
C ILE A 98 18.96 -8.44 1.37
N SER A 99 19.69 -7.33 1.44
CA SER A 99 19.23 -6.13 2.15
C SER A 99 18.79 -5.06 1.17
N VAL A 100 17.58 -4.52 1.37
CA VAL A 100 17.09 -3.33 0.68
C VAL A 100 17.25 -2.12 1.59
N GLU A 101 18.08 -1.17 1.18
CA GLU A 101 18.22 0.12 1.82
C GLU A 101 17.17 1.09 1.26
N VAL A 102 16.33 1.63 2.13
CA VAL A 102 15.26 2.58 1.80
C VAL A 102 15.57 3.93 2.42
N LEU A 103 15.66 4.96 1.58
CA LEU A 103 15.82 6.34 2.00
C LEU A 103 14.45 7.02 2.06
N LEU A 104 14.06 7.41 3.27
CA LEU A 104 12.87 8.19 3.54
C LEU A 104 13.26 9.65 3.78
N ARG A 105 12.54 10.57 3.15
CA ARG A 105 12.64 12.02 3.38
C ARG A 105 11.41 12.51 4.13
N PRO A 106 11.46 12.63 5.47
CA PRO A 106 10.44 13.33 6.22
C PRO A 106 10.24 14.77 5.74
N TYR A 107 9.03 15.30 5.93
CA TYR A 107 8.72 16.70 5.63
C TYR A 107 9.63 17.68 6.42
N ARG A 108 9.96 17.32 7.67
CA ARG A 108 10.91 18.05 8.52
C ARG A 108 11.83 17.05 9.22
N GLY A 109 13.07 17.47 9.43
CA GLY A 109 14.09 16.67 10.08
C GLY A 109 15.06 16.03 9.09
N ASP A 110 15.89 15.14 9.62
CA ASP A 110 16.89 14.42 8.84
C ASP A 110 16.26 13.26 8.06
N ALA A 111 16.98 12.82 7.03
CA ALA A 111 16.61 11.63 6.29
C ALA A 111 16.68 10.39 7.19
N VAL A 112 15.77 9.46 6.98
CA VAL A 112 15.74 8.17 7.69
C VAL A 112 16.13 7.08 6.71
N ILE A 113 17.04 6.20 7.11
CA ILE A 113 17.47 5.05 6.29
C ILE A 113 17.02 3.78 6.99
N GLU A 114 16.16 3.02 6.33
CA GLU A 114 15.69 1.71 6.78
C GLU A 114 16.39 0.61 5.98
N HIS A 115 16.77 -0.47 6.66
CA HIS A 115 17.30 -1.67 6.02
C HIS A 115 16.31 -2.80 6.20
N VAL A 116 15.76 -3.28 5.08
CA VAL A 116 14.73 -4.32 5.09
C VAL A 116 15.32 -5.60 4.48
N PRO A 117 15.40 -6.71 5.23
CA PRO A 117 15.82 -7.98 4.66
C PRO A 117 14.75 -8.52 3.70
N VAL A 118 15.19 -9.10 2.60
CA VAL A 118 14.31 -9.70 1.59
C VAL A 118 14.84 -11.08 1.24
N HIS A 119 13.96 -12.07 1.37
CA HIS A 119 14.26 -13.43 0.94
C HIS A 119 13.90 -13.63 -0.53
N ILE A 120 14.88 -14.03 -1.34
CA ILE A 120 14.68 -14.41 -2.73
C ILE A 120 14.05 -15.80 -2.79
N PRO A 121 12.90 -15.98 -3.47
CA PRO A 121 12.23 -17.28 -3.53
C PRO A 121 13.14 -18.39 -4.06
N THR A 122 13.08 -19.57 -3.45
CA THR A 122 13.80 -20.76 -3.94
C THR A 122 13.28 -21.26 -5.29
N SER A 123 12.07 -20.82 -5.68
CA SER A 123 11.45 -21.10 -6.98
C SER A 123 11.96 -20.21 -8.12
N ALA A 124 12.76 -19.17 -7.82
CA ALA A 124 13.26 -18.24 -8.82
C ALA A 124 14.11 -18.94 -9.88
N SER A 125 13.88 -18.61 -11.15
CA SER A 125 14.56 -19.27 -12.27
C SER A 125 15.95 -18.70 -12.48
N LYS A 126 16.96 -19.56 -12.60
CA LYS A 126 18.31 -19.10 -12.95
C LYS A 126 18.31 -18.37 -14.31
N GLY A 127 18.92 -17.19 -14.36
CA GLY A 127 19.03 -16.34 -15.55
C GLY A 127 17.85 -15.38 -15.73
N SER A 128 16.88 -15.37 -14.82
CA SER A 128 15.75 -14.45 -14.87
C SER A 128 16.02 -13.11 -14.17
N THR A 129 15.06 -12.18 -14.29
CA THR A 129 15.04 -10.93 -13.53
C THR A 129 13.77 -10.87 -12.70
N LEU A 130 13.92 -10.86 -11.38
CA LEU A 130 12.83 -10.55 -10.46
C LEU A 130 12.72 -9.04 -10.26
N HIS A 131 11.54 -8.59 -9.85
CA HIS A 131 11.31 -7.19 -9.48
C HIS A 131 10.98 -7.10 -7.99
N ILE A 132 11.69 -6.22 -7.29
CA ILE A 132 11.44 -5.90 -5.89
C ILE A 132 10.68 -4.58 -5.85
N LEU A 133 9.43 -4.62 -5.42
CA LEU A 133 8.63 -3.44 -5.14
C LEU A 133 8.88 -2.98 -3.71
N VAL A 134 9.34 -1.75 -3.55
CA VAL A 134 9.46 -1.05 -2.27
C VAL A 134 8.39 0.03 -2.27
N SER A 135 7.34 -0.07 -1.46
CA SER A 135 6.22 0.86 -1.51
C SER A 135 5.56 1.13 -0.17
N ASP A 136 4.71 2.16 -0.14
CA ASP A 136 3.68 2.29 0.89
C ASP A 136 2.61 1.18 0.78
N GLY A 137 1.79 1.08 1.84
CA GLY A 137 0.76 0.05 1.95
C GLY A 137 -0.41 0.23 0.97
N GLU A 138 -0.76 1.45 0.60
CA GLU A 138 -1.88 1.71 -0.32
C GLU A 138 -1.55 1.20 -1.72
N MET A 139 -0.32 1.47 -2.17
CA MET A 139 0.18 1.00 -3.46
C MET A 139 0.23 -0.52 -3.52
N LEU A 140 0.72 -1.16 -2.46
CA LEU A 140 0.78 -2.61 -2.37
C LEU A 140 -0.62 -3.25 -2.37
N ASP A 141 -1.56 -2.70 -1.58
CA ASP A 141 -2.96 -3.11 -1.56
C ASP A 141 -3.61 -3.01 -2.95
N ARG A 142 -3.32 -1.91 -3.68
CA ARG A 142 -3.84 -1.68 -5.03
C ARG A 142 -3.30 -2.70 -6.02
N LEU A 143 -2.01 -3.02 -5.95
CA LEU A 143 -1.40 -4.04 -6.79
C LEU A 143 -2.00 -5.43 -6.51
N ARG A 144 -2.20 -5.79 -5.24
CA ARG A 144 -2.76 -7.08 -4.81
C ARG A 144 -4.21 -7.29 -5.21
N ARG A 145 -5.03 -6.23 -5.21
CA ARG A 145 -6.42 -6.33 -5.69
C ARG A 145 -6.48 -6.64 -7.18
N GLY A 146 -5.41 -6.35 -7.94
CA GLY A 146 -5.43 -6.44 -9.38
C GLY A 146 -6.57 -5.59 -9.95
N PRO A 147 -6.91 -5.80 -11.22
CA PRO A 147 -7.81 -4.88 -11.90
C PRO A 147 -9.19 -5.51 -12.15
N ALA A 148 -9.40 -6.73 -11.61
CA ALA A 148 -10.60 -7.56 -11.76
C ALA A 148 -11.50 -7.60 -10.52
N THR A 149 -11.24 -6.83 -9.46
CA THR A 149 -12.12 -6.78 -8.27
C THR A 149 -13.33 -5.87 -8.48
N THR A 150 -13.97 -5.92 -9.65
CA THR A 150 -15.33 -5.39 -9.86
C THR A 150 -16.39 -6.35 -9.32
N GLN A 151 -16.03 -7.59 -9.01
CA GLN A 151 -16.95 -8.50 -8.34
C GLN A 151 -17.16 -8.02 -6.90
N LYS A 152 -18.39 -7.63 -6.59
CA LYS A 152 -18.76 -7.28 -5.22
C LYS A 152 -18.56 -8.51 -4.34
N LEU A 153 -17.91 -8.32 -3.18
CA LEU A 153 -17.64 -9.37 -2.22
C LEU A 153 -18.82 -9.53 -1.25
N ASP A 154 -19.02 -10.73 -0.72
CA ASP A 154 -19.91 -10.90 0.43
C ASP A 154 -19.36 -10.15 1.66
N LEU A 155 -20.19 -10.01 2.69
CA LEU A 155 -19.83 -9.23 3.87
C LEU A 155 -18.60 -9.82 4.59
N ALA A 156 -18.54 -11.14 4.73
CA ALA A 156 -17.41 -11.85 5.34
C ALA A 156 -16.08 -11.55 4.63
N SER A 157 -16.07 -11.66 3.30
CA SER A 157 -14.89 -11.43 2.48
C SER A 157 -14.52 -9.96 2.44
N THR A 158 -15.50 -9.06 2.44
CA THR A 158 -15.27 -7.60 2.52
C THR A 158 -14.54 -7.25 3.82
N ILE A 159 -15.04 -7.74 4.96
CA ILE A 159 -14.39 -7.57 6.28
C ILE A 159 -12.99 -8.19 6.27
N GLY A 160 -12.86 -9.40 5.71
CA GLY A 160 -11.58 -10.08 5.59
C GLY A 160 -10.55 -9.30 4.78
N VAL A 161 -10.96 -8.60 3.72
CA VAL A 161 -10.07 -7.74 2.92
C VAL A 161 -9.71 -6.47 3.70
N LEU A 162 -10.67 -5.79 4.33
CA LEU A 162 -10.41 -4.60 5.14
C LEU A 162 -9.41 -4.88 6.28
N ASN A 163 -9.56 -6.02 6.96
CA ASN A 163 -8.68 -6.42 8.05
C ASN A 163 -7.28 -6.86 7.62
N LYS A 164 -7.07 -7.08 6.32
CA LYS A 164 -5.77 -7.44 5.73
C LYS A 164 -5.08 -6.27 5.03
N GLN A 165 -5.67 -5.08 5.07
CA GLN A 165 -5.07 -3.90 4.49
C GLN A 165 -3.78 -3.52 5.22
N HIS A 166 -2.82 -3.05 4.45
CA HIS A 166 -1.53 -2.61 4.95
C HIS A 166 -1.65 -1.22 5.59
N GLY A 167 -1.16 -1.07 6.82
CA GLY A 167 -1.12 0.22 7.49
C GLY A 167 -0.15 1.18 6.81
N ASN A 168 -0.49 2.47 6.80
CA ASN A 168 0.22 3.50 6.02
C ASN A 168 1.47 4.10 6.67
N ASN A 169 1.90 3.58 7.82
CA ASN A 169 3.08 4.04 8.56
C ASN A 169 4.24 3.03 8.51
N ARG A 170 4.35 2.28 7.42
CA ARG A 170 5.42 1.31 7.17
C ARG A 170 5.83 1.36 5.71
N VAL A 171 7.06 0.94 5.45
CA VAL A 171 7.50 0.57 4.10
C VAL A 171 7.37 -0.93 3.95
N TYR A 172 6.78 -1.35 2.83
CA TYR A 172 6.66 -2.76 2.45
C TYR A 172 7.61 -3.05 1.30
N VAL A 173 8.29 -4.18 1.39
CA VAL A 173 9.18 -4.70 0.36
C VAL A 173 8.64 -6.05 -0.10
N SER A 174 8.23 -6.11 -1.36
CA SER A 174 7.61 -7.28 -1.98
C SER A 174 8.40 -7.76 -3.18
N VAL A 175 8.67 -9.07 -3.25
CA VAL A 175 9.26 -9.69 -4.43
C VAL A 175 8.14 -10.14 -5.35
N LEU A 176 8.17 -9.62 -6.57
CA LEU A 176 7.19 -9.90 -7.62
C LEU A 176 7.76 -10.96 -8.57
N ASP A 177 6.90 -11.89 -8.98
CA ASP A 177 7.26 -12.93 -9.95
C ASP A 177 7.63 -12.36 -11.33
N GLU A 178 8.37 -13.19 -12.08
CA GLU A 178 8.64 -13.00 -13.50
C GLU A 178 7.33 -12.99 -14.31
N ASP A 179 7.25 -12.14 -15.34
CA ASP A 179 6.16 -12.04 -16.33
C ASP A 179 4.88 -11.25 -15.92
N PRO A 180 4.86 -9.91 -16.11
CA PRO A 180 3.59 -9.18 -16.15
C PRO A 180 2.87 -9.46 -17.48
N GLU A 181 1.82 -10.28 -17.47
CA GLU A 181 0.90 -10.36 -18.60
C GLU A 181 -0.06 -9.17 -18.56
N ALA A 182 -0.03 -8.29 -19.56
CA ALA A 182 -1.02 -7.23 -19.73
C ALA A 182 -2.07 -7.69 -20.75
N MET A 183 -3.35 -7.56 -20.42
CA MET A 183 -4.45 -7.81 -21.36
C MET A 183 -5.01 -6.48 -21.88
N VAL A 184 -5.04 -6.32 -23.20
CA VAL A 184 -5.74 -5.22 -23.88
C VAL A 184 -6.71 -5.86 -24.87
N ALA A 185 -8.02 -5.60 -24.71
CA ALA A 185 -9.07 -6.06 -25.63
C ALA A 185 -9.00 -7.57 -26.00
N ASP A 186 -8.99 -8.46 -25.00
CA ASP A 186 -8.93 -9.94 -25.15
C ASP A 186 -7.65 -10.47 -25.86
N LYS A 187 -6.57 -9.70 -25.88
CA LYS A 187 -5.27 -10.12 -26.44
C LYS A 187 -4.15 -9.99 -25.41
N VAL A 188 -3.41 -11.09 -25.20
CA VAL A 188 -2.22 -11.12 -24.34
C VAL A 188 -1.11 -10.29 -24.98
N MET A 189 -0.64 -9.26 -24.28
CA MET A 189 0.51 -8.45 -24.67
C MET A 189 1.74 -8.90 -23.87
N PRO A 190 2.92 -9.07 -24.49
CA PRO A 190 4.16 -9.27 -23.76
C PRO A 190 4.48 -8.02 -22.93
N ALA A 191 4.60 -8.21 -21.61
CA ALA A 191 5.11 -7.32 -20.57
C ALA A 191 5.36 -5.85 -20.96
N LEU A 192 4.49 -4.94 -20.49
CA LEU A 192 4.73 -3.51 -20.57
C LEU A 192 5.81 -3.08 -19.55
N PRO A 193 6.77 -2.21 -19.94
CA PRO A 193 7.75 -1.65 -19.01
C PRO A 193 7.09 -0.83 -17.90
N LEU A 194 7.48 -1.07 -16.65
CA LEU A 194 6.95 -0.46 -15.42
C LEU A 194 7.28 1.05 -15.28
N SER A 195 7.92 1.64 -16.28
CA SER A 195 8.33 3.04 -16.41
C SER A 195 7.18 4.05 -16.45
N VAL A 196 5.92 3.60 -16.48
CA VAL A 196 4.72 4.45 -16.60
C VAL A 196 4.01 4.70 -15.25
N MET A 197 4.39 4.01 -14.16
CA MET A 197 3.73 4.15 -12.85
C MET A 197 4.03 5.47 -12.12
N ASN A 198 5.11 6.17 -12.47
CA ASN A 198 5.55 7.41 -11.80
C ASN A 198 4.88 8.71 -12.30
N VAL A 199 3.85 8.66 -13.17
CA VAL A 199 3.25 9.86 -13.79
C VAL A 199 1.75 10.05 -13.47
N MET A 200 1.15 9.26 -12.58
CA MET A 200 -0.31 9.28 -12.34
C MET A 200 -0.81 10.29 -11.29
N ASP A 201 -0.15 11.43 -11.10
CA ASP A 201 -0.63 12.50 -10.20
C ASP A 201 -1.50 13.56 -10.94
N GLY A 202 -1.93 13.31 -12.18
CA GLY A 202 -2.50 14.38 -13.02
C GLY A 202 -3.43 14.04 -14.18
N MET A 203 -4.08 12.87 -14.27
CA MET A 203 -5.07 12.64 -15.35
C MET A 203 -6.47 12.28 -14.83
N HIS A 204 -7.40 13.20 -15.07
CA HIS A 204 -8.84 12.96 -15.08
C HIS A 204 -9.22 12.19 -16.36
N GLY A 205 -9.96 11.08 -16.22
CA GLY A 205 -10.67 10.44 -17.33
C GLY A 205 -10.58 8.91 -17.31
N PRO A 206 -11.72 8.19 -17.38
CA PRO A 206 -11.75 6.73 -17.34
C PRO A 206 -11.53 6.15 -18.74
N GLU A 207 -10.67 5.14 -18.88
CA GLU A 207 -10.85 3.92 -19.69
C GLU A 207 -9.50 3.19 -19.92
N ASP A 208 -9.55 1.88 -19.69
CA ASP A 208 -8.67 0.82 -20.21
C ASP A 208 -7.17 0.78 -19.87
N MET A 209 -6.85 0.55 -18.59
CA MET A 209 -5.68 -0.30 -18.32
C MET A 209 -5.80 -1.11 -17.01
N THR A 210 -5.84 -2.43 -17.18
CA THR A 210 -6.04 -3.46 -16.15
C THR A 210 -4.71 -4.23 -15.99
N VAL A 211 -3.89 -3.90 -14.98
CA VAL A 211 -2.63 -4.62 -14.69
C VAL A 211 -2.95 -5.93 -13.97
N LEU A 212 -2.88 -7.07 -14.66
CA LEU A 212 -3.18 -8.39 -14.08
C LEU A 212 -2.16 -8.78 -13.01
N GLY A 213 -2.66 -9.50 -12.02
CA GLY A 213 -2.09 -9.63 -10.69
C GLY A 213 -0.65 -10.10 -10.67
N GLN A 214 0.23 -9.24 -10.18
CA GLN A 214 1.51 -9.70 -9.69
C GLN A 214 1.29 -10.43 -8.37
N SER A 215 1.58 -11.72 -8.36
CA SER A 215 1.66 -12.47 -7.11
C SER A 215 2.95 -12.05 -6.41
N SER A 216 2.82 -11.45 -5.22
CA SER A 216 3.97 -11.25 -4.34
C SER A 216 4.32 -12.60 -3.72
N VAL A 217 5.55 -13.07 -3.94
CA VAL A 217 6.02 -14.37 -3.44
C VAL A 217 6.55 -14.24 -2.01
N SER A 218 7.01 -13.04 -1.65
CA SER A 218 7.54 -12.70 -0.33
C SER A 218 7.27 -11.24 -0.04
N GLU A 219 6.84 -10.94 1.19
CA GLU A 219 6.63 -9.58 1.68
C GLU A 219 7.31 -9.43 3.04
N THR A 220 8.06 -8.34 3.20
CA THR A 220 8.61 -7.91 4.48
C THR A 220 8.29 -6.44 4.69
N ALA A 221 8.03 -6.04 5.93
CA ALA A 221 7.75 -4.65 6.27
C ALA A 221 8.75 -4.13 7.30
N THR A 222 8.97 -2.82 7.31
CA THR A 222 9.67 -2.16 8.41
C THR A 222 8.90 -2.31 9.72
N ALA A 223 9.57 -2.00 10.83
CA ALA A 223 8.87 -1.63 12.05
C ALA A 223 7.90 -0.44 11.77
N PRO A 224 6.83 -0.27 12.58
CA PRO A 224 5.99 0.93 12.47
C PRO A 224 6.85 2.18 12.61
N LEU A 225 6.69 3.11 11.67
CA LEU A 225 7.34 4.41 11.64
C LEU A 225 6.42 5.45 12.27
N ASP A 226 7.02 6.57 12.71
CA ASP A 226 6.29 7.71 13.27
C ASP A 226 5.71 8.65 12.20
N PHE A 227 5.77 8.27 10.92
CA PHE A 227 5.32 9.08 9.80
C PHE A 227 4.41 8.29 8.86
N VAL A 228 3.47 8.98 8.22
CA VAL A 228 2.79 8.47 7.04
C VAL A 228 3.80 8.35 5.90
N VAL A 229 3.93 7.18 5.31
CA VAL A 229 4.83 6.93 4.19
C VAL A 229 4.06 7.06 2.89
N SER A 230 4.66 7.71 1.90
CA SER A 230 4.12 7.73 0.54
C SER A 230 5.22 7.58 -0.50
N GLY A 231 4.97 6.73 -1.49
CA GLY A 231 5.82 6.52 -2.65
C GLY A 231 6.08 5.05 -2.91
N ALA A 232 6.67 4.80 -4.08
CA ALA A 232 7.08 3.47 -4.50
C ALA A 232 8.36 3.54 -5.34
N GLN A 233 9.16 2.49 -5.26
CA GLN A 233 10.34 2.24 -6.08
C GLN A 233 10.32 0.79 -6.51
N LEU A 234 10.83 0.54 -7.72
CA LEU A 234 10.91 -0.79 -8.27
C LEU A 234 12.36 -1.08 -8.63
N LEU A 235 12.91 -2.16 -8.07
CA LEU A 235 14.30 -2.53 -8.23
C LEU A 235 14.41 -3.87 -8.97
N PRO A 236 15.10 -3.94 -10.12
CA PRO A 236 15.37 -5.21 -10.78
C PRO A 236 16.49 -5.96 -10.04
N ILE A 237 16.37 -7.29 -9.95
CA ILE A 237 17.46 -8.15 -9.47
C ILE A 237 17.59 -9.39 -10.35
N THR A 238 18.82 -9.67 -10.80
CA THR A 238 19.11 -10.80 -11.68
C THR A 238 19.41 -12.06 -10.88
N ILE A 239 18.84 -13.18 -11.28
CA ILE A 239 19.00 -14.47 -10.61
C ILE A 239 20.10 -15.30 -11.26
N LYS A 240 21.07 -15.76 -10.46
CA LYS A 240 22.29 -16.46 -10.91
C LYS A 240 22.24 -17.98 -10.84
#